data_AF-A0AAE7RCY6-F1
#
_entry.id   AF-A0AAE7RCY6-F1
#
_cell.length_a   1.000
_cell.length_b   1.000
_cell.length_c   1.000
_cell.angle_alpha   90.00
_cell.angle_beta   90.00
_cell.angle_gamma   90.00
#
_symmetry.space_group_name_H-M   'P 1'
#
loop_
_entity.id
_entity.type
_entity.pdbx_description
1 polymer ?
#
loop_
_entity_poly.entity_id
_entity_poly.type
_entity_poly.pdbx_seq_one_letter_code
_entity_poly.pdbx_strand_id
1 'polypeptide(L)'
;MADDDEPHGMEEVPLRRPAVNDWPKGVRKIGMDELDCLGIDKHGGFYWQGKQVNVKRIVLTFGQKVYAFVGITAAALVAMSAIVQGVVTYNQWACTVHWVAICPR
;
A
#
# COMPACT_ATOMS: atom_id res chain seq x y z
N MET A 1 47.69 10.21 -29.33
CA MET A 1 47.94 9.47 -28.08
C MET A 1 46.88 9.98 -27.12
N ALA A 2 45.99 9.06 -26.73
CA ALA A 2 44.94 9.12 -25.70
C ALA A 2 44.13 10.43 -25.55
N ASP A 3 42.85 10.34 -25.92
CA ASP A 3 41.74 11.13 -25.39
C ASP A 3 41.73 11.06 -23.85
N ASP A 4 41.83 12.22 -23.21
CA ASP A 4 41.52 12.40 -21.78
C ASP A 4 39.99 12.47 -21.63
N ASP A 5 39.34 11.31 -21.48
CA ASP A 5 37.94 11.17 -21.03
C ASP A 5 37.81 11.68 -19.58
N GLU A 6 37.58 12.98 -19.41
CA GLU A 6 37.22 13.58 -18.13
C GLU A 6 35.81 13.10 -17.72
N PRO A 7 35.64 12.32 -16.63
CA PRO A 7 34.32 11.84 -16.25
C PRO A 7 33.45 13.03 -15.84
N HIS A 8 32.36 13.24 -16.59
CA HIS A 8 31.37 14.29 -16.38
C HIS A 8 31.10 14.57 -14.90
N GLY A 9 31.42 15.80 -14.48
CA GLY A 9 31.23 16.29 -13.12
C GLY A 9 29.83 15.98 -12.60
N MET A 10 29.77 15.06 -11.67
CA MET A 10 28.56 14.71 -10.94
C MET A 10 28.28 15.90 -10.01
N GLU A 11 27.18 16.62 -10.24
CA GLU A 11 26.76 17.75 -9.41
C GLU A 11 26.89 17.40 -7.92
N GLU A 12 27.65 18.21 -7.16
CA GLU A 12 27.98 17.94 -5.76
C GLU A 12 26.69 17.85 -4.94
N VAL A 13 26.21 16.63 -4.71
CA VAL A 13 25.10 16.39 -3.80
C VAL A 13 25.58 16.82 -2.40
N PRO A 14 24.96 17.83 -1.77
CA PRO A 14 25.44 18.31 -0.48
C PRO A 14 25.42 17.16 0.53
N LEU A 15 26.56 16.97 1.21
CA LEU A 15 26.73 15.98 2.26
C LEU A 15 25.67 16.19 3.35
N ARG A 16 24.59 15.41 3.33
CA ARG A 16 23.59 15.43 4.40
C ARG A 16 24.16 14.69 5.60
N ARG A 17 24.23 15.37 6.74
CA ARG A 17 24.50 14.69 8.01
C ARG A 17 23.34 13.72 8.29
N PRO A 18 23.62 12.44 8.57
CA PRO A 18 22.57 11.49 8.89
C PRO A 18 21.86 11.89 10.18
N ALA A 19 20.56 12.18 10.10
CA ALA A 19 19.69 12.44 11.25
C ALA A 19 19.30 11.11 11.92
N VAL A 20 20.28 10.49 12.59
CA VAL A 20 20.14 9.16 13.21
C VAL A 20 19.01 9.12 14.25
N ASN A 21 18.70 10.26 14.87
CA ASN A 21 17.62 10.36 15.86
C ASN A 21 16.22 10.23 15.26
N ASP A 22 16.07 10.46 13.95
CA ASP A 22 14.79 10.36 13.23
C ASP A 22 14.57 8.95 12.63
N TRP A 23 15.50 8.03 12.85
CA TRP A 23 15.42 6.70 12.28
C TRP A 23 14.45 5.82 13.08
N PRO A 24 13.63 4.99 12.40
CA PRO A 24 12.73 4.08 13.08
C PRO A 24 13.52 3.09 13.95
N LYS A 25 12.91 2.67 15.06
CA LYS A 25 13.53 1.75 16.04
C LYS A 25 14.04 0.50 15.33
N GLY A 26 15.32 0.18 15.53
CA GLY A 26 15.99 -0.98 14.92
C GLY A 26 16.81 -0.68 13.67
N VAL A 27 16.78 0.55 13.15
CA VAL A 27 17.67 0.98 12.07
C VAL A 27 18.94 1.58 12.66
N ARG A 28 20.10 1.07 12.26
CA ARG A 28 21.43 1.54 12.70
C ARG A 28 22.25 2.06 11.55
N LYS A 29 23.21 2.93 11.84
CA LYS A 29 24.20 3.39 10.85
C LYS A 29 24.96 2.20 10.28
N ILE A 30 25.26 2.30 8.99
CA ILE A 30 26.19 1.43 8.29
C ILE A 30 27.57 1.70 8.90
N GLY A 31 28.23 0.65 9.42
CA GLY A 31 29.60 0.74 9.92
C GLY A 31 30.60 0.91 8.77
N MET A 32 31.78 1.46 9.02
CA MET A 32 32.79 1.70 7.97
C MET A 32 33.13 0.43 7.17
N ASP A 33 33.23 -0.71 7.86
CA ASP A 33 33.51 -2.02 7.24
C ASP A 33 32.34 -2.57 6.39
N GLU A 34 31.14 -2.02 6.55
CA GLU A 34 29.94 -2.42 5.82
C GLU A 34 29.68 -1.52 4.59
N LEU A 35 30.47 -0.46 4.38
CA LEU A 35 30.35 0.39 3.19
C LEU A 35 30.67 -0.40 1.92
N ASP A 36 31.59 -1.35 1.98
CA ASP A 36 31.94 -2.22 0.86
C ASP A 36 30.78 -3.13 0.42
N CYS A 37 29.76 -3.29 1.27
CA CYS A 37 28.53 -4.00 0.91
C CYS A 37 27.56 -3.14 0.08
N LEU A 38 27.80 -1.82 -0.06
CA LEU A 38 26.98 -0.91 -0.83
C LEU A 38 27.59 -0.70 -2.22
N GLY A 39 26.92 -1.24 -3.25
CA GLY A 39 27.31 -1.07 -4.65
C GLY A 39 26.34 -0.16 -5.39
N ILE A 40 26.84 0.61 -6.36
CA ILE A 40 26.02 1.36 -7.32
C ILE A 40 26.27 0.73 -8.69
N ASP A 41 25.20 0.30 -9.35
CA ASP A 41 25.28 -0.22 -10.72
C ASP A 41 25.36 0.93 -11.75
N LYS A 42 25.85 0.64 -12.96
CA LYS A 42 25.98 1.59 -14.07
C LYS A 42 24.68 2.30 -14.47
N HIS A 43 23.54 1.76 -14.06
CA HIS A 43 22.21 2.34 -14.25
C HIS A 43 21.71 3.17 -13.05
N GLY A 44 22.57 3.45 -12.06
CA GLY A 44 22.21 4.22 -10.85
C GLY A 44 21.40 3.44 -9.83
N GLY A 45 21.34 2.10 -9.94
CA GLY A 45 20.67 1.23 -8.97
C GLY A 45 21.52 1.05 -7.71
N PHE A 46 20.92 1.20 -6.53
CA PHE A 46 21.57 0.90 -5.25
C PHE A 46 21.47 -0.59 -4.92
N TYR A 47 22.59 -1.23 -4.64
CA TYR A 47 22.71 -2.63 -4.25
C TYR A 47 23.28 -2.72 -2.84
N TRP A 48 22.68 -3.57 -2.02
CA TRP A 48 23.14 -3.89 -0.67
C TRP A 48 23.43 -5.39 -0.59
N GLN A 49 24.67 -5.75 -0.29
CA GLN A 49 25.16 -7.15 -0.31
C GLN A 49 24.77 -7.90 -1.60
N GLY A 50 24.94 -7.24 -2.75
CA GLY A 50 24.59 -7.81 -4.06
C GLY A 50 23.08 -7.90 -4.35
N LYS A 51 22.20 -7.47 -3.43
CA LYS A 51 20.75 -7.42 -3.63
C LYS A 51 20.29 -6.00 -3.93
N GLN A 52 19.52 -5.83 -5.02
CA GLN A 52 19.01 -4.52 -5.41
C GLN A 52 18.04 -3.98 -4.34
N VAL A 53 18.34 -2.80 -3.80
CA VAL A 53 17.49 -2.09 -2.84
C VAL A 53 16.41 -1.34 -3.62
N ASN A 54 15.38 -2.06 -4.03
CA ASN A 54 14.19 -1.46 -4.61
C ASN A 54 13.23 -1.03 -3.49
N VAL A 55 13.24 0.26 -3.17
CA VAL A 55 12.22 0.86 -2.29
C VAL A 55 10.91 0.94 -3.07
N LYS A 56 10.15 -0.15 -3.11
CA LYS A 56 8.79 -0.15 -3.66
C LYS A 56 7.87 0.62 -2.71
N ARG A 57 7.72 1.92 -2.93
CA ARG A 57 6.71 2.71 -2.24
C ARG A 57 5.34 2.35 -2.82
N ILE A 58 4.58 1.50 -2.10
CA ILE A 58 3.19 1.22 -2.43
C ILE A 58 2.37 2.44 -1.98
N VAL A 59 2.26 3.44 -2.85
CA VAL A 59 1.34 4.56 -2.64
C VAL A 59 0.01 4.15 -3.25
N LEU A 60 -0.99 3.90 -2.41
CA LEU A 60 -2.34 3.67 -2.88
C LEU A 60 -2.83 4.99 -3.50
N THR A 61 -3.15 4.98 -4.80
CA THR A 61 -3.58 6.21 -5.46
C THR A 61 -4.89 6.69 -4.83
N PHE A 62 -5.09 8.00 -4.68
CA PHE A 62 -6.23 8.56 -3.96
C PHE A 62 -7.58 8.03 -4.51
N GLY A 63 -7.65 7.80 -5.83
CA GLY A 63 -8.81 7.18 -6.49
C GLY A 63 -9.12 5.75 -6.04
N GLN A 64 -8.10 4.91 -5.76
CA GLN A 64 -8.31 3.55 -5.25
C GLN A 64 -8.92 3.57 -3.85
N LYS A 65 -8.52 4.53 -3.01
CA LYS A 65 -9.07 4.69 -1.66
C LYS A 65 -10.55 5.09 -1.69
N VAL A 66 -10.93 5.99 -2.60
CA VAL A 66 -12.32 6.43 -2.79
C VAL A 66 -13.19 5.30 -3.32
N TYR A 67 -12.73 4.57 -4.35
CA TYR A 67 -13.49 3.46 -4.92
C TYR A 67 -13.71 2.32 -3.91
N ALA A 68 -12.68 1.97 -3.13
CA ALA A 68 -12.80 0.97 -2.08
C ALA A 68 -13.82 1.37 -1.01
N PHE A 69 -13.81 2.65 -0.59
CA PHE A 69 -14.75 3.15 0.40
C PHE A 69 -16.19 3.10 -0.11
N VAL A 70 -16.44 3.59 -1.34
CA VAL A 70 -17.77 3.58 -1.97
C VAL A 70 -18.26 2.15 -2.20
N GLY A 71 -17.39 1.25 -2.64
CA GLY A 71 -17.74 -0.15 -2.87
C GLY A 71 -18.18 -0.86 -1.59
N ILE A 72 -17.46 -0.65 -0.48
CA ILE A 72 -17.80 -1.25 0.82
C ILE A 72 -19.14 -0.71 1.35
N THR A 73 -19.36 0.60 1.28
CA THR A 73 -20.60 1.20 1.78
C THR A 73 -21.81 0.77 0.94
N ALA A 74 -21.68 0.75 -0.39
CA ALA A 74 -22.75 0.28 -1.27
C ALA A 74 -23.07 -1.20 -1.02
N ALA A 75 -22.07 -2.07 -0.90
CA ALA A 75 -22.28 -3.47 -0.61
C ALA A 75 -22.98 -3.69 0.74
N ALA A 76 -22.60 -2.94 1.77
CA ALA A 76 -23.25 -3.00 3.07
C ALA A 76 -24.73 -2.57 3.01
N LEU A 77 -25.04 -1.51 2.28
CA LEU A 77 -26.43 -1.05 2.09
C LEU A 77 -27.28 -2.09 1.35
N VAL A 78 -26.74 -2.70 0.30
CA VAL A 78 -27.43 -3.76 -0.46
C VAL A 78 -27.65 -5.01 0.40
N ALA A 79 -26.67 -5.39 1.23
CA ALA A 79 -26.83 -6.52 2.13
C ALA A 79 -27.94 -6.27 3.17
N MET A 80 -28.00 -5.06 3.74
CA MET A 80 -29.05 -4.71 4.71
C MET A 80 -30.44 -4.68 4.08
N SER A 81 -30.59 -4.13 2.87
CA SER A 81 -31.89 -4.06 2.19
C SER A 81 -32.42 -5.46 1.84
N ALA A 82 -31.55 -6.38 1.44
CA ALA A 82 -31.94 -7.76 1.12
C ALA A 82 -32.55 -8.50 2.33
N ILE A 83 -32.04 -8.27 3.55
CA ILE A 83 -32.58 -8.87 4.77
C ILE A 83 -34.00 -8.38 5.02
N VAL A 84 -34.23 -7.06 4.95
CA VAL A 84 -35.55 -6.47 5.19
C VAL A 84 -36.57 -6.97 4.16
N GLN A 85 -36.20 -6.96 2.88
CA GLN A 85 -37.06 -7.46 1.80
C GLN A 85 -37.34 -8.97 1.93
N GLY A 86 -36.35 -9.76 2.35
CA GLY A 86 -36.50 -11.18 2.60
C GLY A 86 -37.48 -11.47 3.72
N VAL A 87 -37.40 -10.73 4.83
CA VAL A 87 -38.32 -10.87 5.98
C VAL A 87 -39.75 -10.49 5.56
N VAL A 88 -39.94 -9.39 4.82
CA VAL A 88 -41.28 -8.99 4.35
C VAL A 88 -41.89 -10.05 3.45
N THR A 89 -41.12 -10.53 2.46
CA THR A 89 -41.57 -11.57 1.51
C THR A 89 -41.90 -12.87 2.25
N TYR A 90 -41.08 -13.27 3.22
CA TYR A 90 -41.33 -14.45 4.04
C TYR A 90 -42.63 -14.34 4.83
N ASN A 91 -42.85 -13.21 5.52
CA ASN A 91 -44.06 -13.01 6.32
C ASN A 91 -45.32 -13.04 5.46
N GLN A 92 -45.31 -12.42 4.27
CA GLN A 92 -46.45 -12.45 3.35
C GLN A 92 -46.80 -13.86 2.88
N TRP A 93 -45.80 -14.63 2.46
CA TRP A 93 -46.00 -16.02 2.05
C TRP A 93 -46.48 -16.89 3.22
N ALA A 94 -45.84 -16.78 4.38
CA ALA A 94 -46.15 -17.56 5.56
C ALA A 94 -47.58 -17.30 6.09
N CYS A 95 -48.06 -16.05 6.03
CA CYS A 95 -49.46 -15.73 6.34
C CYS A 95 -50.45 -16.39 5.36
N THR A 96 -50.07 -16.56 4.09
CA THR A 96 -50.92 -17.24 3.09
C THR A 96 -51.08 -18.72 3.41
N VAL A 97 -50.00 -19.37 3.88
CA VAL A 97 -49.99 -20.80 4.20
C VAL A 97 -50.27 -21.12 5.68
N HIS A 98 -50.73 -20.13 6.46
CA HIS A 98 -51.00 -20.25 7.91
C HIS A 98 -49.81 -20.76 8.73
N TRP A 99 -48.60 -20.38 8.35
CA TRP A 99 -47.38 -20.72 9.09
C TRP A 99 -46.99 -19.60 10.07
N VAL A 100 -46.04 -19.87 10.96
CA VAL A 100 -45.67 -18.91 12.02
C VAL A 100 -45.03 -17.65 11.42
N ALA A 101 -45.74 -16.53 11.49
CA ALA A 101 -45.31 -15.25 10.93
C ALA A 101 -45.96 -14.05 11.63
N ILE A 102 -45.40 -12.86 11.40
CA ILE A 102 -45.99 -11.59 11.80
C ILE A 102 -46.87 -11.10 10.65
N CYS A 103 -48.17 -11.31 10.76
CA CYS A 103 -49.14 -10.82 9.79
C CYS A 103 -49.53 -9.37 10.13
N PRO A 104 -49.62 -8.47 9.13
CA PRO A 104 -50.29 -7.20 9.34
C PRO A 104 -51.73 -7.49 9.78
N ARG A 105 -52.20 -6.76 10.79
CA ARG A 105 -53.60 -6.83 11.26
C ARG A 105 -54.57 -6.41 10.18
#